data_AF-A0A7Y6AE75-F1
#
_entry.id   AF-A0A7Y6AE75-F1
#
_cell.length_a   1.000
_cell.length_b   1.000
_cell.length_c   1.000
_cell.angle_alpha   90.00
_cell.angle_beta   90.00
_cell.angle_gamma   90.00
#
_symmetry.space_group_name_H-M   'P 1'
#
loop_
_entity.id
_entity.type
_entity.pdbx_description
1 polymer ?
#
loop_
_entity_poly.entity_id
_entity_poly.type
_entity_poly.pdbx_seq_one_letter_code
_entity_poly.pdbx_strand_id
1 'polypeptide(L)' 'MSGSSVILIAVGLFLGGGVYSFLKQGVSKSVVAVLAIGAVLCVAAGLMSL' A
#
# COMPACT_ATOMS: atom_id res chain seq x y z
N MET A 1 2.67 -3.65 -19.69
CA MET A 1 1.71 -3.48 -18.58
C MET A 1 0.89 -4.75 -18.43
N SER A 2 1.11 -5.52 -17.36
CA SER A 2 0.39 -6.78 -17.11
C SER A 2 -0.83 -6.55 -16.21
N GLY A 3 -1.81 -7.45 -16.25
CA GLY A 3 -2.99 -7.38 -15.35
C GLY A 3 -2.60 -7.38 -13.86
N SER A 4 -1.55 -8.13 -13.50
CA SER A 4 -0.96 -8.13 -12.16
C SER A 4 -0.36 -6.77 -11.76
N SER A 5 0.27 -6.05 -12.70
CA SER A 5 0.86 -4.72 -12.42
C SER A 5 -0.21 -3.72 -12.00
N VAL A 6 -1.35 -3.72 -12.70
CA VAL A 6 -2.49 -2.84 -12.39
C VAL A 6 -3.08 -3.17 -11.03
N ILE A 7 -3.24 -4.47 -10.72
CA ILE A 7 -3.75 -4.92 -9.41
C ILE A 7 -2.82 -4.48 -8.28
N LEU A 8 -1.51 -4.71 -8.42
CA LEU A 8 -0.52 -4.34 -7.40
C LEU A 8 -0.52 -2.83 -7.13
N ILE A 9 -0.62 -1.99 -8.16
CA ILE A 9 -0.71 -0.53 -8.00
C ILE A 9 -2.02 -0.16 -7.28
N ALA A 10 -3.16 -0.69 -7.72
CA ALA A 10 -4.45 -0.40 -7.12
C ALA A 10 -4.51 -0.81 -5.64
N VAL A 11 -4.00 -2.01 -5.31
CA VAL A 11 -3.88 -2.51 -3.94
C VAL A 11 -2.95 -1.60 -3.14
N GLY A 12 -1.77 -1.26 -3.64
CA GLY A 12 -0.84 -0.37 -2.94
C GLY A 12 -1.44 0.99 -2.59
N LEU A 13 -2.18 1.61 -3.52
CA LEU A 13 -2.90 2.86 -3.28
C LEU A 13 -4.02 2.70 -2.24
N PHE A 14 -4.76 1.58 -2.29
CA PHE A 14 -5.79 1.26 -1.30
C PHE A 14 -5.20 1.10 0.11
N LEU A 15 -4.08 0.37 0.25
CA LEU A 15 -3.38 0.24 1.54
C LEU A 15 -2.90 1.61 2.04
N GLY A 16 -2.44 2.50 1.15
CA GLY A 16 -2.10 3.89 1.50
C GLY A 16 -3.27 4.66 2.11
N GLY A 17 -4.49 4.47 1.59
CA GLY A 17 -5.71 4.98 2.23
C GLY A 17 -5.94 4.38 3.63
N GLY A 18 -5.65 3.09 3.79
CA GLY A 18 -5.65 2.39 5.08
C GLY A 18 -4.68 3.00 6.09
N VAL A 19 -3.46 3.38 5.66
CA VAL A 19 -2.46 4.06 6.52
C VAL A 19 -3.03 5.36 7.06
N TYR A 20 -3.58 6.21 6.20
CA TYR A 20 -4.19 7.47 6.61
C TYR A 20 -5.33 7.25 7.62
N SER A 21 -6.20 6.29 7.33
CA SER A 21 -7.32 5.93 8.19
C SER A 21 -6.85 5.46 9.58
N PHE A 22 -5.85 4.58 9.63
CA PHE A 22 -5.33 4.05 10.89
C PHE A 22 -4.58 5.08 11.73
N LEU A 23 -3.89 6.02 11.09
CA LEU A 23 -3.30 7.18 11.75
C LEU A 23 -4.37 8.03 12.45
N LYS A 24 -5.52 8.25 11.78
CA LYS A 24 -6.65 8.99 12.37
C LYS A 24 -7.36 8.24 13.49
N GLN A 25 -7.38 6.92 13.44
CA GLN A 25 -7.98 6.06 14.47
C GLN A 25 -7.07 5.81 15.68
N GLY A 26 -5.82 6.29 15.67
CA GLY A 26 -4.88 6.10 16.76
C GLY A 26 -4.41 4.64 16.93
N VAL A 27 -4.46 3.85 15.85
CA VAL A 27 -3.94 2.47 15.85
C VAL A 27 -2.45 2.47 16.18
N SER A 28 -1.95 1.36 16.75
CA SER A 28 -0.54 1.24 17.11
C SER A 28 0.39 1.58 15.94
N LYS A 29 1.43 2.38 16.23
CA LYS A 29 2.37 2.88 15.20
C LYS A 29 3.09 1.75 14.46
N SER A 30 3.34 0.63 15.13
CA SER A 30 3.97 -0.55 14.52
C SER A 30 3.08 -1.16 13.43
N VAL A 31 1.78 -1.30 13.68
CA VAL A 31 0.82 -1.80 12.67
C VAL A 31 0.73 -0.86 11.48
N VAL A 32 0.67 0.46 11.74
CA VAL A 32 0.66 1.48 10.67
C VAL A 32 1.94 1.42 9.84
N ALA A 33 3.10 1.24 10.47
CA ALA A 33 4.39 1.15 9.78
C ALA A 33 4.43 -0.06 8.84
N VAL A 34 3.98 -1.23 9.30
CA VAL A 34 3.92 -2.44 8.46
C VAL A 34 2.96 -2.23 7.28
N LEU A 35 1.78 -1.64 7.51
CA LEU A 35 0.82 -1.35 6.45
C LEU A 35 1.39 -0.37 5.42
N ALA A 36 2.11 0.67 5.86
CA ALA A 36 2.76 1.64 4.98
C ALA A 36 3.86 1.01 4.14
N ILE A 37 4.68 0.13 4.74
CA ILE A 37 5.70 -0.61 3.99
C ILE A 37 5.04 -1.50 2.93
N GLY A 38 3.98 -2.24 3.29
CA GLY A 38 3.23 -3.07 2.35
C GLY A 38 2.63 -2.28 1.18
N ALA A 39 2.08 -1.09 1.46
CA ALA A 39 1.57 -0.18 0.45
C ALA A 39 2.66 0.24 -0.55
N VAL A 40 3.81 0.67 -0.05
CA VAL A 40 4.96 1.07 -0.88
C VAL A 40 5.47 -0.10 -1.71
N LEU A 41 5.60 -1.30 -1.13
CA LEU A 41 6.07 -2.48 -1.84
C LEU A 41 5.14 -2.88 -2.98
N CYS A 42 3.82 -2.82 -2.79
CA CYS A 42 2.85 -3.13 -3.85
C CYS A 42 2.94 -2.14 -5.01
N VAL A 43 2.99 -0.83 -4.71
CA VAL A 43 3.14 0.20 -5.77
C VAL A 43 4.48 0.04 -6.49
N ALA A 44 5.58 -0.13 -5.75
CA ALA A 44 6.92 -0.28 -6.33
C ALA A 44 7.01 -1.52 -7.23
N ALA A 45 6.49 -2.67 -6.79
CA ALA A 45 6.47 -3.90 -7.58
C ALA A 45 5.60 -3.75 -8.85
N GLY A 46 4.44 -3.12 -8.73
CA GLY A 46 3.56 -2.87 -9.87
C GLY A 46 4.19 -1.91 -10.90
N LEU A 47 4.87 -0.86 -10.44
CA LEU A 47 5.61 0.07 -11.30
C LEU A 47 6.82 -0.57 -11.98
N MET A 48 7.58 -1.42 -11.26
CA MET A 48 8.70 -2.16 -11.84
C MET A 48 8.24 -3.17 -12.91
N SER A 49 6.99 -3.62 -12.82
CA SER A 49 6.36 -4.58 -13.73
C SER A 49 5.50 -3.91 -14.82
N LEU A 50 5.62 -2.59 -15.00
CA LEU A 50 4.88 -1.83 -16.01
C LEU A 50 5.36 -2.18 -17.42
#